data_AF-A0A9X1N7D9-F1
#
_entry.id   AF-A0A9X1N7D9-F1
#
_cell.length_a   1.000
_cell.length_b   1.000
_cell.length_c   1.000
_cell.angle_alpha   90.00
_cell.angle_beta   90.00
_cell.angle_gamma   90.00
#
_symmetry.space_group_name_H-M   'P 1'
#
loop_
_entity.id
_entity.type
_entity.pdbx_description
1 polymer ?
#
loop_
_entity_poly.entity_id
_entity_poly.type
_entity_poly.pdbx_seq_one_letter_code
_entity_poly.pdbx_strand_id
1 'polypeptide(L)'
;MKIFSPLPGEYVASALKRGNELLGIKYLLTEDFYIKPVPRIGFGTSKSDKIVKAEWRDHSIFEYPKFLTEHNIAEDVLNYHTLYPLTAALGRSRGHTIITPKYNWMRICPDCVLEDYEIHGTAYIHRRHVQISVQVCSIHGLNLIETCPSCSIPVSKHEINRLGLCRNKYKSSIRQLNSSRHMYAKFIADMLNYRGVMIKRDLAEFIVDGTTFIKYKNEIERKQEYLDIFKIIKRELGLQVRNTNFSNLSDNNFAISAFLGCGTAERYLDLLFNGEARDSLRKDVQSLRSNL
;
A
#
# COMPACT_ATOMS: atom_id res chain seq x y z
N MET A 1 2.19 -8.11 -29.01
CA MET A 1 1.34 -6.93 -28.79
C MET A 1 0.78 -7.00 -27.37
N LYS A 2 0.81 -5.91 -26.60
CA LYS A 2 0.24 -5.82 -25.25
C LYS A 2 -0.86 -4.77 -25.27
N ILE A 3 -1.98 -5.02 -24.60
CA ILE A 3 -3.08 -4.05 -24.48
C ILE A 3 -3.13 -3.57 -23.05
N PHE A 4 -2.91 -2.28 -22.85
CA PHE A 4 -3.13 -1.60 -21.59
C PHE A 4 -4.39 -0.73 -21.72
N SER A 5 -5.48 -1.17 -21.10
CA SER A 5 -6.79 -0.50 -21.19
C SER A 5 -7.38 -0.34 -19.79
N PRO A 6 -6.74 0.41 -18.88
CA PRO A 6 -7.07 0.38 -17.46
C PRO A 6 -8.46 0.96 -17.15
N LEU A 7 -9.07 0.46 -16.09
CA LEU A 7 -10.25 1.04 -15.45
C LEU A 7 -9.86 1.93 -14.25
N PRO A 8 -10.74 2.84 -13.80
CA PRO A 8 -10.47 3.69 -12.64
C PRO A 8 -10.09 2.88 -11.40
N GLY A 9 -8.92 3.18 -10.83
CA GLY A 9 -8.42 2.49 -9.64
C GLY A 9 -7.98 1.04 -9.88
N GLU A 10 -7.88 0.58 -11.13
CA GLU A 10 -7.35 -0.74 -11.46
C GLU A 10 -5.84 -0.81 -11.23
N TYR A 11 -5.34 -1.95 -10.75
CA TYR A 11 -3.91 -2.19 -10.63
C TYR A 11 -3.27 -2.47 -12.01
N VAL A 12 -2.05 -1.97 -12.26
CA VAL A 12 -1.36 -2.09 -13.56
C VAL A 12 -1.32 -3.52 -14.09
N ALA A 13 -1.01 -4.50 -13.23
CA ALA A 13 -0.95 -5.91 -13.64
C ALA A 13 -2.34 -6.47 -13.98
N SER A 14 -3.40 -5.98 -13.33
CA SER A 14 -4.79 -6.33 -13.67
C SER A 14 -5.16 -5.80 -15.06
N ALA A 15 -4.88 -4.53 -15.32
CA ALA A 15 -5.20 -3.90 -16.59
C ALA A 15 -4.50 -4.59 -17.77
N LEU A 16 -3.23 -4.94 -17.59
CA LEU A 16 -2.46 -5.69 -18.59
C LEU A 16 -2.96 -7.14 -18.75
N LYS A 17 -3.22 -7.85 -17.65
CA LYS A 17 -3.74 -9.21 -17.71
C LYS A 17 -5.09 -9.23 -18.43
N ARG A 18 -6.01 -8.32 -18.10
CA ARG A 18 -7.33 -8.22 -18.72
C ARG A 18 -7.25 -7.88 -20.20
N GLY A 19 -6.38 -6.94 -20.60
CA GLY A 19 -6.13 -6.62 -22.00
C GLY A 19 -5.53 -7.80 -22.79
N ASN A 20 -4.60 -8.52 -22.19
CA ASN A 20 -3.99 -9.72 -22.78
C ASN A 20 -5.00 -10.87 -22.95
N GLU A 21 -5.92 -11.04 -22.00
CA GLU A 21 -7.00 -12.05 -22.08
C GLU A 21 -7.90 -11.84 -23.31
N LEU A 22 -8.12 -10.58 -23.75
CA LEU A 22 -8.87 -10.28 -24.98
C LEU A 22 -8.17 -10.76 -26.25
N LEU A 23 -6.84 -10.90 -26.20
CA LEU A 23 -6.01 -11.45 -27.28
C LEU A 23 -5.81 -12.96 -27.16
N GLY A 24 -6.47 -13.63 -26.19
CA GLY A 24 -6.26 -15.05 -25.89
C GLY A 24 -4.93 -15.35 -25.19
N ILE A 25 -4.20 -14.33 -24.74
CA ILE A 25 -2.92 -14.48 -24.04
C ILE A 25 -3.18 -14.69 -22.55
N LYS A 26 -2.82 -15.87 -22.04
CA LYS A 26 -3.16 -16.29 -20.67
C LYS A 26 -2.13 -15.93 -19.61
N TYR A 27 -0.92 -15.53 -20.01
CA TYR A 27 0.18 -15.24 -19.08
C TYR A 27 0.54 -13.76 -19.10
N LEU A 28 1.01 -13.28 -17.94
CA LEU A 28 1.56 -11.94 -17.75
C LEU A 28 2.92 -12.11 -17.06
N LEU A 29 3.98 -11.63 -17.69
CA LEU A 29 5.32 -11.67 -17.10
C LEU A 29 5.48 -10.50 -16.13
N THR A 30 6.29 -10.69 -15.08
CA THR A 30 6.53 -9.62 -14.11
C THR A 30 7.18 -8.39 -14.74
N GLU A 31 8.10 -8.60 -15.68
CA GLU A 31 8.74 -7.54 -16.47
C GLU A 31 7.76 -6.69 -17.28
N ASP A 32 6.54 -7.19 -17.51
CA ASP A 32 5.51 -6.46 -18.26
C ASP A 32 4.88 -5.34 -17.45
N PHE A 33 5.00 -5.33 -16.13
CA PHE A 33 4.32 -4.34 -15.29
C PHE A 33 5.15 -3.83 -14.12
N TYR A 34 6.27 -4.49 -13.82
CA TYR A 34 7.09 -4.16 -12.67
C TYR A 34 7.85 -2.86 -12.90
N ILE A 35 7.50 -1.82 -12.14
CA ILE A 35 8.23 -0.57 -12.10
C ILE A 35 9.25 -0.68 -10.98
N LYS A 36 10.53 -0.65 -11.35
CA LYS A 36 11.63 -0.97 -10.46
C LYS A 36 12.22 0.31 -9.87
N PRO A 37 12.28 0.47 -8.52
CA PRO A 37 12.98 1.59 -7.92
C PRO A 37 14.48 1.45 -8.20
N VAL A 38 15.12 2.55 -8.61
CA VAL A 38 16.57 2.63 -8.80
C VAL A 38 17.22 2.83 -7.43
N PRO A 39 18.04 1.88 -6.94
CA PRO A 39 18.74 2.03 -5.68
C PRO A 39 19.69 3.24 -5.71
N ARG A 40 19.89 3.87 -4.53
CA ARG A 40 20.85 4.97 -4.39
C ARG A 40 22.27 4.43 -4.38
N ILE A 41 23.16 5.12 -5.08
CA ILE A 41 24.58 4.77 -5.12
C ILE A 41 25.23 5.08 -3.76
N GLY A 42 26.11 4.21 -3.28
CA GLY A 42 26.84 4.40 -2.01
C GLY A 42 26.02 4.15 -0.73
N PHE A 43 24.81 3.59 -0.84
CA PHE A 43 24.00 3.12 0.29
C PHE A 43 23.91 1.58 0.28
N GLY A 44 24.40 0.93 1.34
CA GLY A 44 24.45 -0.54 1.47
C GLY A 44 25.88 -1.07 1.66
N THR A 45 26.03 -2.38 1.86
CA THR A 45 27.36 -3.02 1.90
C THR A 45 27.94 -3.11 0.50
N SER A 46 28.92 -2.25 0.19
CA SER A 46 29.74 -2.40 -1.01
C SER A 46 30.50 -3.73 -0.94
N LYS A 47 30.37 -4.58 -1.97
CA LYS A 47 31.24 -5.75 -2.15
C LYS A 47 32.61 -5.39 -2.75
N SER A 48 32.84 -4.10 -2.99
CA SER A 48 34.07 -3.58 -3.59
C SER A 48 34.79 -2.66 -2.61
N ASP A 49 36.12 -2.75 -2.56
CA ASP A 49 36.98 -1.87 -1.75
C ASP A 49 37.00 -0.41 -2.23
N LYS A 50 36.19 -0.06 -3.23
CA LYS A 50 36.05 1.31 -3.72
C LYS A 50 35.09 2.08 -2.81
N ILE A 51 35.58 3.17 -2.23
CA ILE A 51 34.75 4.15 -1.54
C ILE A 51 33.85 4.80 -2.60
N VAL A 52 32.56 4.45 -2.58
CA VAL A 52 31.56 5.07 -3.46
C VAL A 52 30.87 6.19 -2.69
N LYS A 53 30.92 7.42 -3.23
CA LYS A 53 30.24 8.58 -2.61
C LYS A 53 28.73 8.33 -2.56
N ALA A 54 28.15 8.46 -1.36
CA ALA A 54 26.73 8.32 -1.13
C ALA A 54 25.93 9.37 -1.90
N GLU A 55 24.93 8.91 -2.66
CA GLU A 55 24.06 9.75 -3.45
C GLU A 55 22.83 10.21 -2.68
N TRP A 56 22.67 11.52 -2.53
CA TRP A 56 21.50 12.12 -1.91
C TRP A 56 20.46 12.49 -2.95
N ARG A 57 19.23 11.99 -2.77
CA ARG A 57 18.05 12.34 -3.58
C ARG A 57 16.86 12.60 -2.65
N ASP A 58 16.06 13.61 -3.00
CA ASP A 58 14.81 13.92 -2.30
C ASP A 58 13.62 13.05 -2.76
N HIS A 59 13.77 12.34 -3.89
CA HIS A 59 12.74 11.50 -4.49
C HIS A 59 13.29 10.16 -5.01
N SER A 60 12.38 9.21 -5.25
CA SER A 60 12.70 7.93 -5.89
C SER A 60 12.78 8.10 -7.40
N ILE A 61 13.74 7.42 -8.03
CA ILE A 61 13.81 7.27 -9.48
C ILE A 61 13.35 5.85 -9.82
N PHE A 62 12.65 5.70 -10.94
CA PHE A 62 12.08 4.43 -11.37
C PHE A 62 12.56 4.05 -12.76
N GLU A 63 12.82 2.76 -12.93
CA GLU A 63 13.00 2.09 -14.21
C GLU A 63 11.65 1.48 -14.62
N TYR A 64 11.19 1.81 -15.82
CA TYR A 64 9.87 1.44 -16.31
C TYR A 64 9.96 0.34 -17.38
N PRO A 65 8.95 -0.55 -17.48
CA PRO A 65 8.77 -1.40 -18.65
C PRO A 65 8.77 -0.58 -19.94
N LYS A 66 9.53 -1.02 -20.96
CA LYS A 66 9.75 -0.30 -22.22
C LYS A 66 8.45 0.15 -22.92
N PHE A 67 7.42 -0.69 -22.90
CA PHE A 67 6.15 -0.34 -23.55
C PHE A 67 5.47 0.85 -22.85
N LEU A 68 5.61 1.03 -21.52
CA LEU A 68 5.01 2.18 -20.83
C LEU A 68 5.64 3.50 -21.29
N THR A 69 6.95 3.49 -21.54
CA THR A 69 7.68 4.68 -21.99
C THR A 69 7.46 4.92 -23.48
N GLU A 70 7.48 3.88 -24.32
CA GLU A 70 7.19 3.98 -25.76
C GLU A 70 5.79 4.53 -26.06
N HIS A 71 4.81 4.23 -25.20
CA HIS A 71 3.44 4.71 -25.33
C HIS A 71 3.16 6.01 -24.54
N ASN A 72 4.17 6.62 -23.90
CA ASN A 72 4.03 7.84 -23.09
C ASN A 72 2.98 7.75 -21.96
N ILE A 73 2.84 6.58 -21.32
CA ILE A 73 1.88 6.34 -20.23
C ILE A 73 2.55 6.04 -18.87
N ALA A 74 3.88 6.14 -18.80
CA ALA A 74 4.67 5.75 -17.62
C ALA A 74 4.26 6.50 -16.34
N GLU A 75 4.06 7.82 -16.41
CA GLU A 75 3.68 8.64 -15.26
C GLU A 75 2.24 8.37 -14.80
N ASP A 76 1.31 8.23 -15.74
CA ASP A 76 -0.09 7.90 -15.42
C ASP A 76 -0.18 6.53 -14.75
N VAL A 77 0.53 5.53 -15.29
CA VAL A 77 0.60 4.21 -14.67
C VAL A 77 1.14 4.30 -13.26
N LEU A 78 2.25 5.01 -13.06
CA LEU A 78 2.84 5.20 -11.74
C LEU A 78 1.82 5.79 -10.75
N ASN A 79 1.15 6.90 -11.10
CA ASN A 79 0.30 7.66 -10.17
C ASN A 79 -1.10 7.07 -9.97
N TYR A 80 -1.65 6.38 -10.96
CA TYR A 80 -3.04 5.92 -10.93
C TYR A 80 -3.17 4.40 -10.78
N HIS A 81 -2.17 3.63 -11.20
CA HIS A 81 -2.27 2.16 -11.31
C HIS A 81 -1.23 1.40 -10.47
N THR A 82 -0.47 2.08 -9.61
CA THR A 82 0.46 1.45 -8.66
C THR A 82 0.22 1.90 -7.22
N LEU A 83 1.04 1.39 -6.29
CA LEU A 83 1.08 1.86 -4.89
C LEU A 83 1.98 3.09 -4.69
N TYR A 84 2.51 3.70 -5.75
CA TYR A 84 3.40 4.86 -5.64
C TYR A 84 2.80 6.02 -4.82
N PRO A 85 1.54 6.45 -5.01
CA PRO A 85 0.93 7.50 -4.19
C PRO A 85 1.04 7.28 -2.67
N LEU A 86 0.81 6.03 -2.23
CA LEU A 86 0.95 5.64 -0.83
C LEU A 86 2.41 5.80 -0.38
N THR A 87 3.36 5.30 -1.17
CA THR A 87 4.79 5.39 -0.83
C THR A 87 5.29 6.83 -0.82
N ALA A 88 4.77 7.68 -1.72
CA ALA A 88 5.06 9.09 -1.79
C ALA A 88 4.56 9.83 -0.54
N ALA A 89 3.32 9.59 -0.14
CA ALA A 89 2.73 10.18 1.05
C ALA A 89 3.45 9.74 2.34
N LEU A 90 3.92 8.49 2.40
CA LEU A 90 4.63 7.93 3.56
C LEU A 90 6.15 8.22 3.55
N GLY A 91 6.65 8.99 2.58
CA GLY A 91 8.08 9.32 2.45
C GLY A 91 8.99 8.10 2.24
N ARG A 92 8.49 7.05 1.60
CA ARG A 92 9.20 5.79 1.37
C ARG A 92 9.97 5.88 0.05
N SER A 93 11.24 6.26 0.15
CA SER A 93 12.09 6.59 -1.01
C SER A 93 13.33 5.71 -1.18
N ARG A 94 13.29 4.46 -0.69
CA ARG A 94 14.43 3.51 -0.74
C ARG A 94 14.31 2.54 -1.92
N GLY A 95 15.45 1.93 -2.30
CA GLY A 95 15.51 0.93 -3.37
C GLY A 95 14.73 -0.37 -3.11
N HIS A 96 14.18 -0.55 -1.90
CA HIS A 96 13.32 -1.69 -1.55
C HIS A 96 11.84 -1.30 -1.49
N THR A 97 11.48 -0.06 -1.82
CA THR A 97 10.09 0.38 -1.82
C THR A 97 9.29 -0.38 -2.87
N ILE A 98 8.17 -0.96 -2.46
CA ILE A 98 7.35 -1.82 -3.33
C ILE A 98 6.14 -1.03 -3.84
N ILE A 99 6.27 -0.45 -5.04
CA ILE A 99 5.15 0.26 -5.70
C ILE A 99 4.31 -0.66 -6.61
N THR A 100 4.92 -1.70 -7.18
CA THR A 100 4.24 -2.71 -8.01
C THR A 100 4.49 -4.11 -7.42
N PRO A 101 3.66 -4.56 -6.45
CA PRO A 101 3.79 -5.90 -5.90
C PRO A 101 3.76 -7.00 -6.97
N LYS A 102 4.76 -7.88 -6.93
CA LYS A 102 4.94 -8.98 -7.89
C LYS A 102 4.08 -10.20 -7.55
N TYR A 103 3.80 -10.39 -6.26
CA TYR A 103 3.11 -11.55 -5.71
C TYR A 103 1.92 -11.10 -4.87
N ASN A 104 0.93 -11.99 -4.72
CA ASN A 104 -0.26 -11.81 -3.86
C ASN A 104 -1.07 -10.52 -4.12
N TRP A 105 -0.94 -9.95 -5.33
CA TRP A 105 -1.71 -8.79 -5.75
C TRP A 105 -3.12 -9.16 -6.21
N MET A 106 -3.38 -10.43 -6.58
CA MET A 106 -4.67 -10.91 -7.07
C MET A 106 -5.62 -11.28 -5.93
N ARG A 107 -6.18 -10.26 -5.28
CA ARG A 107 -7.21 -10.37 -4.24
C ARG A 107 -8.43 -9.56 -4.61
N ILE A 108 -9.62 -10.12 -4.39
CA ILE A 108 -10.89 -9.47 -4.77
C ILE A 108 -11.81 -9.31 -3.58
N CYS A 109 -12.66 -8.29 -3.68
CA CYS A 109 -13.89 -8.19 -2.91
C CYS A 109 -15.02 -8.75 -3.78
N PRO A 110 -15.82 -9.72 -3.31
CA PRO A 110 -16.96 -10.25 -4.06
C PRO A 110 -17.93 -9.16 -4.53
N ASP A 111 -18.22 -8.18 -3.67
CA ASP A 111 -19.14 -7.08 -3.97
C ASP A 111 -18.54 -6.12 -5.00
N CYS A 112 -17.24 -5.82 -4.94
CA CYS A 112 -16.59 -5.04 -6.02
C CYS A 112 -16.69 -5.77 -7.35
N VAL A 113 -16.49 -7.09 -7.40
CA VAL A 113 -16.58 -7.86 -8.65
C VAL A 113 -17.98 -7.78 -9.25
N LEU A 114 -19.03 -7.76 -8.42
CA LEU A 114 -20.40 -7.56 -8.88
C LEU A 114 -20.58 -6.15 -9.45
N GLU A 115 -20.23 -5.11 -8.69
CA GLU A 115 -20.36 -3.70 -9.09
C GLU A 115 -19.55 -3.40 -10.36
N ASP A 116 -18.30 -3.85 -10.43
CA ASP A 116 -17.43 -3.66 -11.58
C ASP A 116 -18.05 -4.26 -12.84
N TYR A 117 -18.62 -5.46 -12.73
CA TYR A 117 -19.28 -6.11 -13.86
C TYR A 117 -20.55 -5.38 -14.29
N GLU A 118 -21.36 -4.90 -13.34
CA GLU A 118 -22.58 -4.15 -13.64
C GLU A 118 -22.28 -2.81 -14.32
N ILE A 119 -21.20 -2.13 -13.90
CA ILE A 119 -20.84 -0.79 -14.40
C ILE A 119 -20.00 -0.88 -15.69
N HIS A 120 -19.02 -1.80 -15.74
CA HIS A 120 -18.00 -1.85 -16.79
C HIS A 120 -18.09 -3.09 -17.69
N GLY A 121 -19.01 -4.02 -17.40
CA GLY A 121 -19.12 -5.29 -18.13
C GLY A 121 -17.99 -6.29 -17.85
N THR A 122 -17.05 -5.95 -16.96
CA THR A 122 -15.93 -6.80 -16.58
C THR A 122 -15.45 -6.48 -15.16
N ALA A 123 -14.94 -7.49 -14.47
CA ALA A 123 -14.34 -7.33 -13.16
C ALA A 123 -12.86 -6.93 -13.29
N TYR A 124 -12.28 -6.37 -12.23
CA TYR A 124 -10.84 -6.12 -12.18
C TYR A 124 -10.28 -6.12 -10.75
N ILE A 125 -8.95 -6.17 -10.63
CA ILE A 125 -8.29 -6.05 -9.33
C ILE A 125 -8.08 -4.58 -9.03
N HIS A 126 -8.82 -4.08 -8.03
CA HIS A 126 -8.63 -2.73 -7.52
C HIS A 126 -7.28 -2.58 -6.82
N ARG A 127 -6.56 -1.48 -7.11
CA ARG A 127 -5.27 -1.14 -6.48
C ARG A 127 -5.33 -1.11 -4.94
N ARG A 128 -6.48 -0.71 -4.38
CA ARG A 128 -6.72 -0.70 -2.92
C ARG A 128 -6.74 -2.09 -2.27
N HIS A 129 -6.89 -3.15 -3.07
CA HIS A 129 -6.82 -4.54 -2.60
C HIS A 129 -5.41 -5.14 -2.69
N VAL A 130 -4.44 -4.42 -3.28
CA VAL A 130 -3.14 -5.01 -3.65
C VAL A 130 -2.16 -5.03 -2.48
N GLN A 131 -2.20 -4.05 -1.58
CA GLN A 131 -1.28 -3.98 -0.45
C GLN A 131 -1.53 -5.12 0.55
N ILE A 132 -0.52 -5.95 0.82
CA ILE A 132 -0.67 -7.22 1.55
C ILE A 132 -1.28 -7.08 2.95
N SER A 133 -1.01 -5.97 3.64
CA SER A 133 -1.58 -5.69 4.97
C SER A 133 -3.08 -5.39 4.96
N VAL A 134 -3.65 -5.04 3.80
CA VAL A 134 -5.10 -4.84 3.65
C VAL A 134 -5.76 -6.21 3.54
N GLN A 135 -6.62 -6.55 4.52
CA GLN A 135 -7.34 -7.82 4.58
C GLN A 135 -8.81 -7.71 4.20
N VAL A 136 -9.38 -6.50 4.22
CA VAL A 136 -10.79 -6.23 3.93
C VAL A 136 -10.92 -5.11 2.91
N CYS A 137 -12.02 -5.11 2.15
CA CYS A 137 -12.35 -4.04 1.22
C CYS A 137 -12.65 -2.74 1.98
N SER A 138 -12.08 -1.61 1.53
CA SER A 138 -12.34 -0.29 2.13
C SER A 138 -13.73 0.27 1.84
N ILE A 139 -14.42 -0.28 0.84
CA ILE A 139 -15.77 0.13 0.43
C ILE A 139 -16.82 -0.74 1.13
N HIS A 140 -16.69 -2.06 1.02
CA HIS A 140 -17.72 -3.01 1.49
C HIS A 140 -17.44 -3.61 2.87
N GLY A 141 -16.22 -3.52 3.38
CA GLY A 141 -15.80 -4.16 4.63
C GLY A 141 -15.76 -5.70 4.58
N LEU A 142 -15.86 -6.31 3.40
CA LEU A 142 -15.73 -7.76 3.21
C LEU A 142 -14.27 -8.20 3.23
N ASN A 143 -14.00 -9.41 3.71
CA ASN A 143 -12.67 -10.03 3.57
C ASN A 143 -12.29 -10.13 2.09
N LEU A 144 -11.06 -9.74 1.79
CA LEU A 144 -10.49 -9.97 0.47
C LEU A 144 -10.17 -11.46 0.33
N ILE A 145 -10.59 -12.03 -0.78
CA ILE A 145 -10.43 -13.46 -1.06
C ILE A 145 -9.39 -13.71 -2.15
N GLU A 146 -8.67 -14.81 -2.02
CA GLU A 146 -7.64 -15.28 -2.96
C GLU A 146 -8.09 -16.50 -3.77
N THR A 147 -9.27 -17.04 -3.46
CA THR A 147 -9.86 -18.20 -4.14
C THR A 147 -11.29 -17.88 -4.50
N CYS A 148 -11.67 -18.10 -5.76
CA CYS A 148 -13.03 -17.88 -6.24
C CYS A 148 -13.99 -18.86 -5.55
N PRO A 149 -15.02 -18.41 -4.81
CA PRO A 149 -15.90 -19.30 -4.05
C PRO A 149 -16.86 -20.09 -4.95
N SER A 150 -16.99 -19.70 -6.24
CA SER A 150 -17.88 -20.35 -7.20
C SER A 150 -17.28 -21.60 -7.85
N CYS A 151 -15.98 -21.53 -8.18
CA CYS A 151 -15.27 -22.57 -8.92
C CYS A 151 -14.02 -23.10 -8.21
N SER A 152 -13.69 -22.58 -7.02
CA SER A 152 -12.54 -22.95 -6.20
C SER A 152 -11.16 -22.72 -6.84
N ILE A 153 -11.11 -22.05 -7.99
CA ILE A 153 -9.84 -21.69 -8.65
C ILE A 153 -9.22 -20.50 -7.89
N PRO A 154 -7.91 -20.54 -7.57
CA PRO A 154 -7.20 -19.38 -7.05
C PRO A 154 -7.35 -18.19 -7.99
N VAL A 155 -7.66 -17.01 -7.47
CA VAL A 155 -7.84 -15.77 -8.26
C VAL A 155 -6.60 -15.48 -9.10
N SER A 156 -5.41 -15.82 -8.58
CA SER A 156 -4.13 -15.75 -9.31
C SER A 156 -4.11 -16.52 -10.64
N LYS A 157 -4.82 -17.65 -10.70
CA LYS A 157 -4.94 -18.54 -11.86
C LYS A 157 -6.27 -18.38 -12.61
N HIS A 158 -7.12 -17.47 -12.15
CA HIS A 158 -8.41 -17.20 -12.76
C HIS A 158 -8.29 -16.19 -13.90
N GLU A 159 -9.08 -16.35 -14.96
CA GLU A 159 -9.28 -15.31 -15.97
C GLU A 159 -10.07 -14.16 -15.33
N ILE A 160 -9.59 -12.92 -15.43
CA ILE A 160 -10.22 -11.76 -14.79
C ILE A 160 -11.65 -11.59 -15.31
N ASN A 161 -11.85 -11.71 -16.63
CA ASN A 161 -13.17 -11.59 -17.26
C ASN A 161 -14.17 -12.65 -16.75
N ARG A 162 -13.69 -13.83 -16.33
CA ARG A 162 -14.56 -14.90 -15.78
C ARG A 162 -14.96 -14.68 -14.32
N LEU A 163 -14.27 -13.81 -13.58
CA LEU A 163 -14.65 -13.52 -12.18
C LEU A 163 -16.06 -12.95 -12.11
N GLY A 164 -16.39 -12.05 -13.05
CA GLY A 164 -17.73 -11.51 -13.20
C GLY A 164 -18.79 -12.57 -13.54
N LEU A 165 -18.45 -13.63 -14.28
CA LEU A 165 -19.37 -14.74 -14.57
C LEU A 165 -19.60 -15.64 -13.35
N CYS A 166 -18.57 -15.80 -12.51
CA CYS A 166 -18.63 -16.60 -11.30
C CYS A 166 -19.45 -15.95 -10.18
N ARG A 167 -19.79 -14.66 -10.30
CA ARG A 167 -20.40 -13.83 -9.25
C ARG A 167 -21.69 -14.39 -8.65
N ASN A 168 -22.49 -15.11 -9.44
CA ASN A 168 -23.81 -15.61 -9.03
C ASN A 168 -23.75 -16.60 -7.85
N LYS A 169 -22.58 -17.16 -7.54
CA LYS A 169 -22.40 -18.06 -6.38
C LYS A 169 -21.63 -17.41 -5.23
N TYR A 170 -21.33 -16.12 -5.32
CA TYR A 170 -20.62 -15.42 -4.26
C TYR A 170 -21.59 -15.23 -3.09
N LYS A 171 -21.37 -16.01 -2.02
CA LYS A 171 -22.17 -15.86 -0.80
C LYS A 171 -21.80 -14.57 -0.11
N SER A 172 -22.82 -13.83 0.34
CA SER A 172 -22.63 -12.69 1.22
C SER A 172 -21.87 -13.14 2.47
N SER A 173 -20.72 -12.52 2.72
CA SER A 173 -19.92 -12.74 3.92
C SER A 173 -20.18 -11.63 4.93
N ILE A 174 -19.81 -11.86 6.18
CA ILE A 174 -19.98 -10.86 7.24
C ILE A 174 -19.15 -9.62 6.91
N ARG A 175 -19.83 -8.47 6.80
CA ARG A 175 -19.19 -7.17 6.59
C ARG A 175 -18.64 -6.66 7.91
N GLN A 176 -17.39 -6.23 7.90
CA GLN A 176 -16.68 -5.72 9.08
C GLN A 176 -16.64 -4.19 9.07
N LEU A 177 -17.78 -3.56 8.77
CA LEU A 177 -17.88 -2.11 8.72
C LEU A 177 -17.42 -1.50 10.04
N ASN A 178 -16.74 -0.36 9.95
CA ASN A 178 -16.11 0.38 11.05
C ASN A 178 -15.16 -0.39 11.98
N SER A 179 -14.81 -1.65 11.68
CA SER A 179 -13.73 -2.36 12.40
C SER A 179 -12.38 -1.70 12.16
N SER A 180 -11.41 -1.90 13.06
CA SER A 180 -10.04 -1.39 12.89
C SER A 180 -9.41 -1.82 11.56
N ARG A 181 -9.68 -3.05 11.10
CA ARG A 181 -9.24 -3.56 9.78
C ARG A 181 -9.86 -2.79 8.61
N HIS A 182 -11.14 -2.46 8.72
CA HIS A 182 -11.84 -1.68 7.69
C HIS A 182 -11.41 -0.22 7.69
N MET A 183 -11.22 0.38 8.87
CA MET A 183 -10.68 1.74 8.98
C MET A 183 -9.25 1.83 8.44
N TYR A 184 -8.42 0.81 8.66
CA TYR A 184 -7.10 0.71 8.04
C TYR A 184 -7.20 0.58 6.51
N ALA A 185 -8.12 -0.22 5.98
CA ALA A 185 -8.34 -0.33 4.54
C ALA A 185 -8.75 1.02 3.92
N LYS A 186 -9.62 1.79 4.60
CA LYS A 186 -9.99 3.16 4.21
C LYS A 186 -8.78 4.09 4.21
N PHE A 187 -8.00 4.08 5.29
CA PHE A 187 -6.76 4.84 5.38
C PHE A 187 -5.84 4.57 4.17
N ILE A 188 -5.63 3.30 3.80
CA ILE A 188 -4.82 2.95 2.62
C ILE A 188 -5.46 3.45 1.31
N ALA A 189 -6.77 3.28 1.14
CA ALA A 189 -7.48 3.74 -0.05
C ALA A 189 -7.37 5.26 -0.23
N ASP A 190 -7.49 6.03 0.85
CA ASP A 190 -7.36 7.49 0.85
C ASP A 190 -5.93 7.92 0.55
N MET A 191 -4.94 7.25 1.15
CA MET A 191 -3.51 7.51 0.89
C MET A 191 -3.12 7.21 -0.57
N LEU A 192 -3.78 6.25 -1.23
CA LEU A 192 -3.58 5.99 -2.67
C LEU A 192 -4.11 7.14 -3.56
N ASN A 193 -4.90 8.06 -3.02
CA ASN A 193 -5.37 9.26 -3.71
C ASN A 193 -4.42 10.46 -3.54
N TYR A 194 -3.32 10.31 -2.80
CA TYR A 194 -2.30 11.35 -2.71
C TYR A 194 -1.71 11.71 -4.08
N ARG A 195 -1.58 13.01 -4.37
CA ARG A 195 -1.04 13.53 -5.64
C ARG A 195 0.09 14.55 -5.45
N GLY A 196 0.54 14.74 -4.21
CA GLY A 196 1.66 15.62 -3.92
C GLY A 196 3.01 14.99 -4.24
N VAL A 197 4.07 15.77 -4.05
CA VAL A 197 5.45 15.30 -4.16
C VAL A 197 5.79 14.27 -3.08
N MET A 198 6.84 13.48 -3.27
CA MET A 198 7.37 12.59 -2.24
C MET A 198 7.63 13.36 -0.94
N ILE A 199 7.07 12.86 0.16
CA ILE A 199 7.28 13.43 1.49
C ILE A 199 8.70 13.14 1.97
N LYS A 200 9.30 14.11 2.70
CA LYS A 200 10.59 13.91 3.36
C LYS A 200 10.47 12.82 4.43
N ARG A 201 11.36 11.84 4.38
CA ARG A 201 11.29 10.63 5.22
C ARG A 201 11.30 10.95 6.71
N ASP A 202 12.20 11.83 7.11
CA ASP A 202 12.40 12.36 8.45
C ASP A 202 11.14 13.06 8.99
N LEU A 203 10.41 13.79 8.14
CA LEU A 203 9.12 14.37 8.50
C LEU A 203 8.06 13.28 8.73
N ALA A 204 7.95 12.31 7.82
CA ALA A 204 7.01 11.20 7.96
C ALA A 204 7.31 10.35 9.20
N GLU A 205 8.59 10.03 9.45
CA GLU A 205 9.06 9.29 10.62
C GLU A 205 8.67 10.04 11.91
N PHE A 206 8.96 11.34 12.00
CA PHE A 206 8.56 12.16 13.16
C PHE A 206 7.06 12.12 13.44
N ILE A 207 6.21 12.25 12.42
CA ILE A 207 4.75 12.24 12.58
C ILE A 207 4.28 10.88 13.08
N VAL A 208 4.74 9.80 12.44
CA VAL A 208 4.32 8.43 12.81
C VAL A 208 4.80 8.09 14.21
N ASP A 209 6.06 8.38 14.54
CA ASP A 209 6.62 8.15 15.87
C ASP A 209 5.90 8.96 16.93
N GLY A 210 5.74 10.26 16.72
CA GLY A 210 5.12 11.17 17.68
C GLY A 210 3.67 10.81 17.97
N THR A 211 2.86 10.59 16.92
CA THR A 211 1.44 10.26 17.09
C THR A 211 1.23 8.89 17.73
N THR A 212 2.04 7.91 17.35
CA THR A 212 1.98 6.56 17.96
C THR A 212 2.42 6.62 19.42
N PHE A 213 3.51 7.34 19.72
CA PHE A 213 3.99 7.53 21.08
C PHE A 213 2.94 8.17 21.98
N ILE A 214 2.31 9.27 21.54
CA ILE A 214 1.23 9.94 22.29
C ILE A 214 0.06 8.97 22.54
N LYS A 215 -0.38 8.26 21.50
CA LYS A 215 -1.55 7.38 21.60
C LYS A 215 -1.34 6.22 22.57
N TYR A 216 -0.13 5.66 22.62
CA TYR A 216 0.19 4.48 23.43
C TYR A 216 1.03 4.78 24.67
N LYS A 217 1.18 6.06 25.07
CA LYS A 217 2.02 6.49 26.20
C LYS A 217 1.75 5.72 27.50
N ASN A 218 0.49 5.52 27.85
CA ASN A 218 0.09 4.87 29.10
C ASN A 218 0.52 3.38 29.13
N GLU A 219 0.74 2.76 27.97
CA GLU A 219 1.26 1.39 27.86
C GLU A 219 2.78 1.35 27.98
N ILE A 220 3.46 2.37 27.46
CA ILE A 220 4.92 2.56 27.59
C ILE A 220 5.27 2.78 29.07
N GLU A 221 4.59 3.74 29.72
CA GLU A 221 4.79 4.09 31.14
C GLU A 221 4.58 2.89 32.07
N ARG A 222 3.48 2.14 31.88
CA ARG A 222 3.15 0.99 32.74
C ARG A 222 4.13 -0.18 32.63
N LYS A 223 4.82 -0.32 31.49
CA LYS A 223 5.74 -1.44 31.26
C LYS A 223 7.20 -1.07 31.46
N GLN A 224 7.54 0.22 31.59
CA GLN A 224 8.92 0.72 31.60
C GLN A 224 9.76 0.16 30.43
N GLU A 225 9.12 -0.10 29.30
CA GLU A 225 9.72 -0.73 28.12
C GLU A 225 9.47 0.12 26.87
N TYR A 226 10.31 -0.06 25.85
CA TYR A 226 10.07 0.50 24.53
C TYR A 226 8.73 0.02 23.95
N LEU A 227 8.09 0.87 23.17
CA LEU A 227 6.83 0.56 22.50
C LEU A 227 6.96 -0.68 21.59
N ASP A 228 6.35 -1.78 21.99
CA ASP A 228 6.24 -2.99 21.16
C ASP A 228 5.10 -2.83 20.14
N ILE A 229 5.42 -2.15 19.04
CA ILE A 229 4.47 -1.90 17.95
C ILE A 229 3.88 -3.19 17.37
N PHE A 230 4.60 -4.31 17.43
CA PHE A 230 4.12 -5.59 16.87
C PHE A 230 2.99 -6.19 17.71
N LYS A 231 3.10 -6.11 19.05
CA LYS A 231 2.00 -6.50 19.95
C LYS A 231 0.76 -5.65 19.71
N ILE A 232 0.94 -4.35 19.48
CA ILE A 232 -0.16 -3.42 19.18
C ILE A 232 -0.81 -3.79 17.83
N ILE A 233 -0.01 -4.00 16.78
CA ILE A 233 -0.54 -4.38 15.46
C ILE A 233 -1.36 -5.68 15.56
N LYS A 234 -0.84 -6.68 16.28
CA LYS A 234 -1.56 -7.95 16.49
C LYS A 234 -2.86 -7.73 17.26
N ARG A 235 -2.87 -6.89 18.29
CA ARG A 235 -4.06 -6.59 19.10
C ARG A 235 -5.11 -5.82 18.31
N GLU A 236 -4.71 -4.74 17.64
CA GLU A 236 -5.63 -3.78 17.00
C GLU A 236 -6.12 -4.29 15.64
N LEU A 237 -5.29 -5.00 14.88
CA LEU A 237 -5.58 -5.42 13.51
C LEU A 237 -5.63 -6.93 13.32
N GLY A 238 -5.23 -7.73 14.31
CA GLY A 238 -5.14 -9.20 14.15
C GLY A 238 -4.03 -9.63 13.18
N LEU A 239 -3.09 -8.74 12.86
CA LEU A 239 -2.02 -9.01 11.89
C LEU A 239 -0.77 -9.56 12.58
N GLN A 240 -0.22 -10.64 12.04
CA GLN A 240 1.09 -11.16 12.44
C GLN A 240 2.17 -10.44 11.63
N VAL A 241 3.09 -9.79 12.32
CA VAL A 241 4.18 -9.04 11.69
C VAL A 241 5.53 -9.63 12.12
N ARG A 242 6.46 -9.76 11.18
CA ARG A 242 7.82 -10.25 11.48
C ARG A 242 8.67 -9.12 12.08
N ASN A 243 9.41 -9.47 13.12
CA ASN A 243 10.19 -8.56 13.96
C ASN A 243 11.30 -7.85 13.15
N THR A 244 11.32 -6.52 13.14
CA THR A 244 12.37 -5.68 12.55
C THR A 244 12.47 -4.36 13.34
N ASN A 245 13.66 -3.77 13.47
CA ASN A 245 13.83 -2.46 14.12
C ASN A 245 12.99 -1.37 13.43
N PHE A 246 12.57 -0.32 14.17
CA PHE A 246 11.72 0.76 13.64
C PHE A 246 12.30 1.44 12.39
N SER A 247 13.62 1.65 12.37
CA SER A 247 14.37 2.21 11.22
C SER A 247 14.39 1.31 9.97
N ASN A 248 13.97 0.05 10.11
CA ASN A 248 13.90 -0.99 9.09
C ASN A 248 12.48 -1.52 8.88
N LEU A 249 11.45 -0.81 9.36
CA LEU A 249 10.07 -1.21 9.09
C LEU A 249 9.86 -1.34 7.58
N SER A 250 9.29 -2.47 7.19
CA SER A 250 8.75 -2.63 5.84
C SER A 250 7.72 -1.52 5.58
N ASP A 251 7.53 -1.16 4.31
CA ASP A 251 6.55 -0.13 3.94
C ASP A 251 5.14 -0.45 4.46
N ASN A 252 4.80 -1.74 4.56
CA ASN A 252 3.55 -2.19 5.16
C ASN A 252 3.46 -1.85 6.65
N ASN A 253 4.51 -2.14 7.42
CA ASN A 253 4.48 -1.87 8.85
C ASN A 253 4.45 -0.36 9.12
N PHE A 254 5.17 0.42 8.32
CA PHE A 254 5.15 1.87 8.44
C PHE A 254 3.75 2.45 8.13
N ALA A 255 3.08 1.95 7.09
CA ALA A 255 1.70 2.32 6.80
C ALA A 255 0.73 1.95 7.93
N ILE A 256 0.91 0.77 8.54
CA ILE A 256 0.14 0.36 9.72
C ILE A 256 0.42 1.30 10.89
N SER A 257 1.67 1.62 11.20
CA SER A 257 2.03 2.54 12.28
C SER A 257 1.44 3.94 12.05
N ALA A 258 1.47 4.44 10.82
CA ALA A 258 0.85 5.71 10.47
C ALA A 258 -0.66 5.70 10.76
N PHE A 259 -1.36 4.62 10.37
CA PHE A 259 -2.76 4.43 10.72
C PHE A 259 -2.98 4.31 12.23
N LEU A 260 -2.14 3.55 12.94
CA LEU A 260 -2.29 3.37 14.38
C LEU A 260 -2.12 4.72 15.11
N GLY A 261 -1.14 5.53 14.74
CA GLY A 261 -0.92 6.85 15.33
C GLY A 261 -1.99 7.88 14.95
N CYS A 262 -2.33 7.99 13.67
CA CYS A 262 -3.19 9.06 13.15
C CYS A 262 -4.68 8.68 13.05
N GLY A 263 -5.02 7.40 12.92
CA GLY A 263 -6.37 6.89 12.73
C GLY A 263 -6.97 7.14 11.34
N THR A 264 -6.74 8.30 10.72
CA THR A 264 -7.25 8.66 9.39
C THR A 264 -6.17 9.25 8.49
N ALA A 265 -6.35 9.14 7.18
CA ALA A 265 -5.45 9.74 6.20
C ALA A 265 -5.52 11.26 6.26
N GLU A 266 -6.71 11.83 6.48
CA GLU A 266 -6.92 13.26 6.69
C GLU A 266 -6.05 13.82 7.82
N ARG A 267 -6.08 13.19 9.00
CA ARG A 267 -5.23 13.62 10.13
C ARG A 267 -3.74 13.49 9.83
N TYR A 268 -3.35 12.41 9.14
CA TYR A 268 -1.94 12.22 8.76
C TYR A 268 -1.47 13.31 7.78
N LEU A 269 -2.29 13.63 6.78
CA LEU A 269 -1.99 14.65 5.77
C LEU A 269 -2.05 16.07 6.38
N ASP A 270 -2.97 16.35 7.30
CA ASP A 270 -2.97 17.62 8.05
C ASP A 270 -1.64 17.80 8.80
N LEU A 271 -1.17 16.79 9.54
CA LEU A 271 0.12 16.86 10.22
C LEU A 271 1.33 17.04 9.29
N LEU A 272 1.22 16.61 8.03
CA LEU A 272 2.27 16.80 7.02
C LEU A 272 2.32 18.25 6.52
N PHE A 273 1.17 18.84 6.25
CA PHE A 273 1.06 20.10 5.50
C PHE A 273 0.69 21.32 6.36
N ASN A 274 0.17 21.11 7.57
CA ASN A 274 -0.20 22.15 8.51
C ASN A 274 0.90 22.35 9.57
N GLY A 275 1.60 23.48 9.48
CA GLY A 275 2.68 23.84 10.40
C GLY A 275 2.25 23.92 11.85
N GLU A 276 1.05 24.46 12.12
CA GLU A 276 0.52 24.62 13.47
C GLU A 276 0.21 23.26 14.13
N ALA A 277 -0.46 22.38 13.39
CA ALA A 277 -0.76 21.02 13.84
C ALA A 277 0.54 20.25 14.16
N ARG A 278 1.57 20.41 13.31
CA ARG A 278 2.88 19.79 13.51
C ARG A 278 3.64 20.36 14.71
N ASP A 279 3.57 21.66 14.94
CA ASP A 279 4.21 22.29 16.10
C ASP A 279 3.49 21.92 17.41
N SER A 280 2.17 21.77 17.38
CA SER A 280 1.41 21.20 18.50
C SER A 280 1.88 19.78 18.81
N LEU A 281 1.99 18.91 17.79
CA LEU A 281 2.51 17.55 17.95
C LEU A 281 3.92 17.57 18.57
N ARG A 282 4.81 18.47 18.14
CA ARG A 282 6.16 18.58 18.70
C ARG A 282 6.13 18.95 20.18
N LYS A 283 5.30 19.91 20.58
CA LYS A 283 5.13 20.32 21.98
C LYS A 283 4.59 19.17 22.84
N ASP A 284 3.60 18.44 22.34
CA ASP A 284 3.01 17.29 23.04
C ASP A 284 4.05 16.19 23.27
N VAL A 285 4.82 15.83 22.23
CA VAL A 285 5.89 14.83 22.34
C VAL A 285 6.98 15.28 23.33
N GLN A 286 7.39 16.55 23.28
CA GLN A 286 8.39 17.10 24.20
C GLN A 286 7.90 17.08 25.65
N SER A 287 6.67 17.52 25.90
CA SER A 287 6.08 17.51 27.24
C SER A 287 6.05 16.10 27.83
N LEU A 288 5.67 15.10 27.04
CA LEU A 288 5.62 13.71 27.50
C LEU A 288 7.02 13.12 27.76
N ARG A 289 8.01 13.43 26.93
CA ARG A 289 9.38 12.96 27.13
C ARG A 289 10.06 13.55 28.36
N SER A 290 9.69 14.77 28.75
CA SER A 290 10.18 15.40 29.99
C SER A 290 9.56 14.79 31.26
N ASN A 291 8.50 13.99 31.13
CA ASN A 291 7.77 13.37 32.24
C ASN A 291 8.06 11.86 32.42
N LEU A 292 8.92 11.29 31.56
CA LEU A 292 9.42 9.91 31.63
C LEU A 292 10.84 9.89 32.22
#